data_AF-A0ABD6B1E9-F1
#
_entry.id   AF-A0ABD6B1E9-F1
#
_cell.length_a   1.000
_cell.length_b   1.000
_cell.length_c   1.000
_cell.angle_alpha   90.00
_cell.angle_beta   90.00
_cell.angle_gamma   90.00
#
_symmetry.space_group_name_H-M   'P 1'
#
loop_
_entity.id
_entity.type
_entity.pdbx_description
1 polymer ?
#
loop_
_entity_poly.entity_id
_entity_poly.type
_entity_poly.pdbx_seq_one_letter_code
_entity_poly.pdbx_strand_id
1 'polypeptide(L)'
;MGLAYRIVVFVAALAAFSLMWGLLDGAVADMFALSTNTTTTQNAAEGREYATQMWTFAPFFAIVAGALGLVAGSIFDSRGGR
;
A
#
# COMPACT_ATOMS: atom_id res chain seq x y z
N MET A 1 -16.75 6.89 17.88
CA MET A 1 -17.21 6.86 16.46
C MET A 1 -17.54 5.41 16.10
N GLY A 2 -18.69 5.12 15.50
CA GLY A 2 -19.13 3.73 15.27
C GLY A 2 -18.35 2.98 14.17
N LEU A 3 -18.38 1.64 14.22
CA LEU A 3 -17.74 0.74 13.24
C LEU A 3 -18.07 1.08 11.78
N ALA A 4 -19.33 1.44 11.50
CA ALA A 4 -19.78 1.82 10.16
C ALA A 4 -19.00 3.02 9.58
N TYR A 5 -18.71 4.04 10.40
CA TYR A 5 -17.91 5.19 9.97
C TYR A 5 -16.47 4.77 9.63
N ARG A 6 -15.85 3.91 10.45
CA ARG A 6 -14.50 3.39 10.20
C ARG A 6 -14.41 2.58 8.91
N ILE A 7 -15.43 1.78 8.61
CA ILE A 7 -15.54 1.04 7.35
C ILE A 7 -15.65 2.00 6.16
N VAL A 8 -16.51 3.02 6.24
CA VAL A 8 -16.65 4.03 5.17
C VAL A 8 -15.32 4.76 4.92
N VAL A 9 -14.63 5.16 5.98
CA VAL A 9 -13.30 5.79 5.88
C VAL A 9 -12.28 4.84 5.25
N PHE A 10 -12.29 3.56 5.62
CA PHE A 10 -11.40 2.56 5.03
C PHE A 10 -11.66 2.36 3.53
N VAL A 11 -12.92 2.24 3.12
CA VAL A 11 -13.30 2.09 1.71
C VAL A 11 -12.92 3.36 0.92
N ALA A 12 -13.15 4.55 1.47
CA ALA A 12 -12.75 5.80 0.85
C ALA A 12 -11.22 5.91 0.71
N ALA A 13 -10.46 5.49 1.73
CA ALA A 13 -9.01 5.46 1.69
C ALA A 13 -8.49 4.46 0.64
N LEU A 14 -9.10 3.27 0.52
CA LEU A 14 -8.76 2.30 -0.53
C LEU A 14 -9.07 2.84 -1.92
N ALA A 15 -10.19 3.52 -2.12
CA ALA A 15 -10.52 4.14 -3.40
C ALA A 15 -9.50 5.22 -3.78
N ALA A 16 -9.15 6.11 -2.84
CA ALA A 16 -8.14 7.14 -3.05
C ALA A 16 -6.75 6.52 -3.34
N PHE A 17 -6.37 5.50 -2.58
CA PHE A 17 -5.13 4.75 -2.81
C PHE A 17 -5.12 4.09 -4.19
N SER A 18 -6.22 3.47 -4.61
CA SER A 18 -6.31 2.78 -5.91
C SER A 18 -6.19 3.74 -7.09
N LEU A 19 -6.79 4.94 -6.97
CA LEU A 19 -6.65 5.98 -7.98
C LEU A 19 -5.21 6.51 -8.07
N MET A 20 -4.58 6.76 -6.93
CA MET A 20 -3.19 7.17 -6.88
C MET A 20 -2.26 6.08 -7.42
N TRP A 21 -2.50 4.82 -7.04
CA TRP A 21 -1.76 3.66 -7.50
C TRP A 21 -1.83 3.52 -9.02
N GLY A 22 -3.04 3.50 -9.59
CA GLY A 22 -3.24 3.38 -11.02
C GLY A 22 -2.63 4.53 -11.83
N LEU A 23 -2.58 5.74 -11.26
CA LEU A 23 -1.90 6.88 -11.87
C LEU A 23 -0.37 6.71 -11.89
N LEU A 24 0.20 6.19 -10.81
CA LEU A 24 1.65 6.08 -10.64
C LEU A 24 2.23 4.80 -11.23
N ASP A 25 1.42 3.75 -11.43
CA ASP A 25 1.89 2.42 -11.82
C ASP A 25 2.70 2.44 -13.13
N GLY A 26 2.19 3.13 -14.15
CA GLY A 26 2.89 3.28 -15.43
C GLY A 26 4.20 4.07 -15.30
N ALA A 27 4.19 5.19 -14.58
CA ALA A 27 5.39 6.02 -14.38
C ALA A 27 6.48 5.27 -13.58
N VAL A 28 6.07 4.47 -12.60
CA VAL A 28 6.99 3.68 -11.78
C VAL A 28 7.54 2.48 -12.55
N ALA A 29 6.73 1.83 -13.39
CA ALA A 29 7.20 0.80 -14.32
C ALA A 29 8.27 1.35 -15.28
N ASP A 30 8.04 2.54 -15.84
CA ASP A 30 9.01 3.21 -16.71
C ASP A 30 10.30 3.60 -15.98
N MET A 31 10.21 4.06 -14.72
CA MET A 31 11.40 4.32 -13.88
C MET A 31 12.22 3.04 -13.63
N PHE A 32 11.58 1.91 -13.35
CA PHE A 32 12.29 0.64 -13.17
C PHE A 32 12.90 0.13 -14.48
N ALA A 33 12.23 0.33 -15.61
CA ALA A 33 12.78 0.02 -16.92
C ALA A 33 14.03 0.88 -17.25
N LEU A 34 13.97 2.18 -17.00
CA LEU A 34 15.11 3.09 -17.19
C LEU A 34 16.28 2.76 -16.25
N SER A 35 15.98 2.42 -15.00
CA SER A 35 16.96 1.97 -14.01
C SER A 35 17.73 0.74 -14.51
N THR A 36 17.05 -0.19 -15.18
CA THR A 36 17.66 -1.41 -15.72
C THR A 36 18.76 -1.09 -16.75
N ASN A 37 18.54 -0.09 -17.60
CA ASN A 37 19.55 0.35 -18.59
C ASN A 37 20.76 1.06 -17.97
N THR A 38 20.66 1.51 -16.71
CA THR A 38 21.69 2.34 -16.06
C THR A 38 22.47 1.58 -14.98
N THR A 39 22.03 0.38 -14.60
CA THR A 39 22.59 -0.37 -13.46
C THR A 39 23.79 -1.23 -13.89
N THR A 40 24.98 -0.95 -13.35
CA THR A 40 26.23 -1.67 -13.69
C THR A 40 26.80 -2.54 -12.56
N THR A 41 26.22 -2.49 -11.36
CA THR A 41 26.71 -3.23 -10.17
C THR A 41 25.65 -4.20 -9.62
N GLN A 42 26.11 -5.33 -9.06
CA GLN A 42 25.24 -6.42 -8.58
C GLN A 42 24.36 -5.99 -7.40
N ASN A 43 24.90 -5.24 -6.43
CA ASN A 43 24.14 -4.74 -5.28
C ASN A 43 22.98 -3.80 -5.70
N ALA A 44 23.17 -3.02 -6.76
CA ALA A 44 22.12 -2.12 -7.26
C ALA A 44 21.01 -2.89 -8.01
N ALA A 45 21.34 -4.05 -8.61
CA ALA A 45 20.34 -4.92 -9.23
C ALA A 45 19.43 -5.58 -8.18
N GLU A 46 20.00 -6.10 -7.09
CA GLU A 46 19.25 -6.69 -5.97
C GLU A 46 18.32 -5.67 -5.28
N GLY A 47 18.83 -4.45 -5.02
CA GLY A 47 18.03 -3.38 -4.43
C GLY A 47 16.85 -2.94 -5.30
N ARG A 48 17.02 -2.95 -6.63
CA ARG A 48 15.93 -2.67 -7.58
C ARG A 48 14.90 -3.79 -7.59
N GLU A 49 15.33 -5.05 -7.66
CA GLU A 49 14.42 -6.20 -7.66
C GLU A 49 13.53 -6.18 -6.40
N TYR A 50 14.13 -5.89 -5.25
CA TYR A 50 13.40 -5.68 -4.01
C TYR A 50 12.39 -4.52 -4.10
N ALA A 51 12.79 -3.36 -4.63
CA ALA A 51 11.91 -2.21 -4.79
C ALA A 51 10.73 -2.50 -5.74
N THR A 52 10.96 -3.20 -6.84
CA THR A 52 9.91 -3.60 -7.79
C THR A 52 8.94 -4.61 -7.17
N GLN A 53 9.43 -5.58 -6.40
CA GLN A 53 8.57 -6.50 -5.66
C GLN A 53 7.75 -5.75 -4.60
N MET A 54 8.38 -4.87 -3.82
CA MET A 54 7.67 -4.06 -2.82
C MET A 54 6.57 -3.20 -3.44
N TRP A 55 6.83 -2.57 -4.58
CA TRP A 55 5.83 -1.83 -5.34
C TRP A 55 4.68 -2.77 -5.74
N THR A 56 4.98 -3.89 -6.40
CA THR A 56 3.96 -4.86 -6.84
C THR A 56 3.03 -5.32 -5.71
N PHE A 57 3.56 -5.52 -4.49
CA PHE A 57 2.79 -5.94 -3.33
C PHE A 57 2.21 -4.80 -2.48
N ALA A 58 2.50 -3.52 -2.78
CA ALA A 58 2.01 -2.39 -2.01
C ALA A 58 0.48 -2.35 -1.87
N PRO A 59 -0.34 -2.67 -2.90
CA PRO A 59 -1.79 -2.74 -2.74
C PRO A 59 -2.23 -3.80 -1.73
N PHE A 60 -1.57 -4.96 -1.73
CA PHE A 60 -1.85 -6.02 -0.78
C PHE A 60 -1.54 -5.57 0.66
N PHE A 61 -0.39 -4.93 0.89
CA PHE A 61 -0.04 -4.40 2.20
C PHE A 61 -1.02 -3.31 2.68
N ALA A 62 -1.49 -2.44 1.79
CA ALA A 62 -2.47 -1.41 2.13
C ALA A 62 -3.80 -2.02 2.63
N ILE A 63 -4.29 -3.08 1.97
CA ILE A 63 -5.51 -3.80 2.37
C ILE A 63 -5.30 -4.48 3.73
N VAL A 64 -4.18 -5.20 3.90
CA VAL A 64 -3.89 -5.93 5.15
C VAL A 64 -3.75 -4.96 6.32
N ALA A 65 -3.00 -3.86 6.16
CA ALA A 65 -2.81 -2.86 7.21
C ALA A 65 -4.14 -2.20 7.62
N GLY A 66 -4.98 -1.86 6.65
CA GLY A 66 -6.28 -1.28 6.94
C GLY A 66 -7.25 -2.28 7.59
N ALA A 67 -7.24 -3.54 7.18
CA ALA A 67 -8.01 -4.60 7.84
C ALA A 67 -7.58 -4.79 9.30
N LEU A 68 -6.27 -4.82 9.57
CA LEU A 68 -5.74 -4.86 10.93
C LEU A 68 -6.14 -3.63 11.75
N GLY A 69 -6.12 -2.44 11.15
CA GLY A 69 -6.59 -1.20 11.78
C GLY A 69 -8.07 -1.24 12.15
N LEU A 70 -8.92 -1.82 11.30
CA LEU A 70 -10.34 -2.03 11.59
C LEU A 70 -10.55 -3.02 12.74
N VAL A 71 -9.83 -4.15 12.72
CA VAL A 71 -9.89 -5.16 13.79
C VAL A 71 -9.44 -4.55 15.12
N ALA A 72 -8.27 -3.91 15.15
CA ALA A 72 -7.77 -3.25 16.35
C ALA A 72 -8.76 -2.21 16.87
N GLY A 73 -9.28 -1.35 15.98
CA GLY A 73 -10.30 -0.36 16.33
C GLY A 73 -11.56 -0.98 16.93
N SER A 74 -12.06 -2.08 16.36
CA SER A 74 -13.24 -2.78 16.87
C SER A 74 -13.04 -3.38 18.26
N ILE A 75 -11.83 -3.88 18.57
CA ILE A 75 -11.46 -4.41 19.88
C ILE A 75 -11.45 -3.29 20.94
N PHE A 76 -10.96 -2.09 20.59
CA PHE A 76 -10.98 -0.94 21.50
C PHE A 76 -12.41 -0.43 21.76
N ASP A 77 -13.26 -0.37 20.73
CA ASP A 77 -14.67 0.03 20.88
C ASP A 77 -15.46 -1.00 21.73
N SER A 78 -15.14 -2.30 21.58
CA SER A 78 -15.73 -3.40 22.38
C SER A 78 -15.41 -3.33 23.87
N ARG A 79 -14.33 -2.66 24.28
CA ARG A 79 -13.86 -2.60 25.67
C ARG A 79 -14.40 -1.40 26.46
N GLY A 80 -15.36 -0.66 25.91
CA GLY A 80 -16.04 0.44 26.62
C GLY A 80 -15.37 1.80 26.48
N GLY A 81 -14.50 1.98 25.48
CA GLY A 81 -13.98 3.30 25.10
C GLY A 81 -15.06 4.12 24.38
N ARG A 82 -15.50 5.21 25.03
CA ARG A 82 -16.42 6.22 24.47
C ARG A 82 -15.86 6.88 23.20
#